data_AF-A0A6A6J5T2-F1
#
_entry.id   AF-A0A6A6J5T2-F1
#
_cell.length_a   1.000
_cell.length_b   1.000
_cell.length_c   1.000
_cell.angle_alpha   90.00
_cell.angle_beta   90.00
_cell.angle_gamma   90.00
#
_symmetry.space_group_name_H-M   'P 1'
#
loop_
_entity.id
_entity.type
_entity.pdbx_description
1 polymer ?
#
loop_
_entity_poly.entity_id
_entity_poly.type
_entity_poly.pdbx_seq_one_letter_code
_entity_poly.pdbx_strand_id
1 'polypeptide(L)'
;LAASITAFLSLTIHVVESVDKIRTFVENVKDAPTELRRIMETLGRLGLLLQKVRKTLERQCEQKAPLFLRPSSLLGAVLKDIDRHLQPLRAVLEKHKALFQDPGRRTITWSKTSLAFSSKAIAGIEERMHQDVTLLGTALMANSTSIQYVHPVRLIPDPAFPRHRLPVNDAVY
;
A
#
# COMPACT_ATOMS: atom_id res chain seq x y z
N LEU A 1 -7.67 17.16 -10.58
CA LEU A 1 -6.96 15.86 -10.70
C LEU A 1 -5.73 15.76 -9.80
N ALA A 2 -4.89 16.80 -9.69
CA ALA A 2 -3.74 16.82 -8.78
C ALA A 2 -4.13 16.51 -7.31
N ALA A 3 -5.23 17.10 -6.81
CA ALA A 3 -5.72 16.90 -5.45
C ALA A 3 -5.97 15.41 -5.07
N SER A 4 -6.47 14.58 -5.99
CA SER A 4 -6.70 13.15 -5.70
C SER A 4 -5.41 12.35 -5.61
N ILE A 5 -4.40 12.67 -6.42
CA ILE A 5 -3.09 12.00 -6.38
C ILE A 5 -2.36 12.40 -5.11
N THR A 6 -2.35 13.70 -4.79
CA THR A 6 -1.79 14.22 -3.55
C THR A 6 -2.47 13.63 -2.32
N ALA A 7 -3.79 13.45 -2.34
CA ALA A 7 -4.52 12.79 -1.25
C ALA A 7 -4.12 11.32 -1.08
N PHE A 8 -3.98 10.56 -2.18
CA PHE A 8 -3.52 9.17 -2.10
C PHE A 8 -2.05 9.07 -1.64
N LEU A 9 -1.20 9.99 -2.08
CA LEU A 9 0.20 10.04 -1.63
C LEU A 9 0.28 10.35 -0.13
N SER A 10 -0.47 11.34 0.34
CA SER A 10 -0.55 11.68 1.77
C SER A 10 -1.05 10.50 2.61
N LEU A 11 -2.11 9.82 2.17
CA LEU A 11 -2.59 8.60 2.83
C LEU A 11 -1.51 7.50 2.84
N THR A 12 -0.83 7.28 1.72
CA THR A 12 0.23 6.26 1.64
C THR A 12 1.36 6.57 2.61
N ILE A 13 1.81 7.82 2.69
CA ILE A 13 2.84 8.26 3.65
C ILE A 13 2.38 7.98 5.09
N HIS A 14 1.15 8.37 5.43
CA HIS A 14 0.61 8.14 6.77
C HIS A 14 0.55 6.65 7.15
N VAL A 15 0.13 5.80 6.20
CA VAL A 15 0.07 4.34 6.42
C VAL A 15 1.47 3.75 6.57
N VAL A 16 2.45 4.18 5.75
CA VAL A 16 3.86 3.78 5.88
C VAL A 16 4.40 4.11 7.27
N GLU A 17 4.28 5.36 7.70
CA GLU A 17 4.79 5.79 9.02
C GLU A 17 4.14 5.01 10.16
N SER A 18 2.89 4.61 9.99
CA SER A 18 2.17 3.85 11.00
C SER A 18 2.61 2.40 11.07
N VAL A 19 2.84 1.77 9.92
CA VAL A 19 3.43 0.42 9.85
C VAL A 19 4.79 0.42 10.53
N ASP A 20 5.64 1.42 10.26
CA ASP A 20 6.96 1.54 10.89
C ASP A 20 6.86 1.71 12.41
N LYS A 21 6.00 2.62 12.89
CA LYS A 21 5.76 2.82 14.33
C LYS A 21 5.27 1.55 15.03
N ILE A 22 4.31 0.85 14.43
CA ILE A 22 3.78 -0.42 14.98
C ILE A 22 4.88 -1.47 14.98
N ARG A 23 5.66 -1.59 13.91
CA ARG A 23 6.76 -2.56 13.84
C ARG A 23 7.80 -2.31 14.92
N THR A 24 8.26 -1.07 15.08
CA THR A 24 9.21 -0.71 16.15
C THR A 24 8.63 -0.99 17.54
N PHE A 25 7.34 -0.76 17.74
CA PHE A 25 6.69 -1.13 19.00
C PHE A 25 6.80 -2.62 19.30
N VAL A 26 6.45 -3.45 18.31
CA VAL A 26 6.46 -4.90 18.50
C VAL A 26 7.89 -5.45 18.64
N GLU A 27 8.87 -4.89 17.92
CA GLU A 27 10.30 -5.27 18.07
C GLU A 27 10.83 -5.07 19.51
N ASN A 28 10.25 -4.13 20.25
CA ASN A 28 10.64 -3.84 21.64
C ASN A 28 9.84 -4.66 22.70
N VAL A 29 8.93 -5.53 22.25
CA VAL A 29 8.17 -6.43 23.14
C VAL A 29 8.99 -7.69 23.41
N LYS A 30 9.39 -7.89 24.67
CA LYS A 30 9.98 -9.14 25.16
C LYS A 30 8.93 -10.22 25.33
N ASP A 31 9.33 -11.46 25.07
CA ASP A 31 8.49 -12.65 25.19
C ASP A 31 7.21 -12.59 24.34
N ALA A 32 7.30 -11.91 23.19
CA ALA A 32 6.22 -11.80 22.23
C ALA A 32 5.73 -13.20 21.79
N PRO A 33 4.41 -13.45 21.77
CA PRO A 33 3.85 -14.70 21.31
C PRO A 33 4.09 -14.86 19.81
N THR A 34 4.04 -16.10 19.34
CA THR A 34 4.36 -16.45 17.95
C THR A 34 3.47 -15.68 16.96
N GLU A 35 2.19 -15.51 17.28
CA GLU A 35 1.21 -14.79 16.47
C GLU A 35 1.59 -13.32 16.30
N LEU A 36 2.12 -12.69 17.36
CA LEU A 36 2.59 -11.31 17.28
C LEU A 36 3.82 -11.19 16.37
N ARG A 37 4.73 -12.19 16.40
CA ARG A 37 5.87 -12.23 15.47
C ARG A 37 5.42 -12.40 14.02
N ARG A 38 4.41 -13.23 13.75
CA ARG A 38 3.82 -13.37 12.39
C ARG A 38 3.21 -12.07 11.89
N ILE A 39 2.55 -11.31 12.79
CA ILE A 39 2.08 -9.95 12.47
C ILE A 39 3.25 -9.05 12.09
N MET A 40 4.41 -9.12 12.76
CA MET A 40 5.59 -8.33 12.39
C MET A 40 6.09 -8.65 10.99
N GLU A 41 6.18 -9.93 10.64
CA GLU A 41 6.60 -10.35 9.30
C GLU A 41 5.64 -9.82 8.23
N THR A 42 4.34 -9.88 8.52
CA THR A 42 3.29 -9.40 7.62
C THR A 42 3.33 -7.87 7.48
N LEU A 43 3.52 -7.14 8.59
CA LEU A 43 3.75 -5.69 8.59
C LEU A 43 5.00 -5.31 7.79
N GLY A 44 6.08 -6.09 7.89
CA GLY A 44 7.28 -5.88 7.08
C GLY A 44 6.99 -5.98 5.58
N ARG A 45 6.26 -7.03 5.16
CA ARG A 45 5.84 -7.21 3.75
C ARG A 45 4.92 -6.07 3.29
N LEU A 46 3.96 -5.69 4.12
CA LEU A 46 3.05 -4.58 3.85
C LEU A 46 3.80 -3.25 3.69
N GLY A 47 4.75 -2.96 4.58
CA GLY A 47 5.61 -1.78 4.49
C GLY A 47 6.39 -1.70 3.18
N LEU A 48 6.99 -2.81 2.73
CA LEU A 48 7.67 -2.88 1.44
C LEU A 48 6.74 -2.60 0.26
N LEU A 49 5.51 -3.12 0.28
CA LEU A 49 4.52 -2.84 -0.76
C LEU A 49 4.06 -1.39 -0.75
N LEU A 50 3.79 -0.82 0.43
CA LEU A 50 3.40 0.58 0.57
C LEU A 50 4.51 1.53 0.10
N GLN A 51 5.78 1.20 0.34
CA GLN A 51 6.91 1.95 -0.20
C GLN A 51 6.95 1.90 -1.74
N LYS A 52 6.62 0.77 -2.36
CA LYS A 52 6.48 0.68 -3.83
C LYS A 52 5.32 1.52 -4.34
N VAL A 53 4.19 1.52 -3.63
CA VAL A 53 3.01 2.36 -3.95
C VAL A 53 3.39 3.84 -3.85
N ARG A 54 4.06 4.25 -2.77
CA ARG A 54 4.55 5.62 -2.58
C ARG A 54 5.41 6.08 -3.75
N LYS A 55 6.46 5.30 -4.10
CA LYS A 55 7.34 5.61 -5.24
C LYS A 55 6.60 5.69 -6.57
N THR A 56 5.52 4.92 -6.73
CA THR A 56 4.68 4.96 -7.93
C THR A 56 3.86 6.25 -7.97
N LEU A 57 3.22 6.61 -6.85
CA LEU A 57 2.43 7.84 -6.74
C LEU A 57 3.29 9.10 -6.84
N GLU A 58 4.50 9.11 -6.27
CA GLU A 58 5.47 10.20 -6.42
C GLU A 58 5.82 10.43 -7.89
N ARG A 59 6.17 9.36 -8.63
CA ARG A 59 6.42 9.45 -10.08
C ARG A 59 5.21 9.95 -10.87
N GLN A 60 4.00 9.49 -10.52
CA GLN A 60 2.76 9.97 -11.16
C GLN A 60 2.49 11.45 -10.84
N CYS A 61 2.92 11.95 -9.67
CA CYS A 61 2.79 13.35 -9.30
C CYS A 61 3.80 14.25 -10.02
N GLU A 62 5.00 13.74 -10.30
CA GLU A 62 6.06 14.45 -11.01
C GLU A 62 5.83 14.52 -12.54
N GLN A 63 5.07 13.56 -13.09
CA GLN A 63 4.71 13.55 -14.51
C GLN A 63 3.79 14.74 -14.86
N LYS A 64 4.37 15.79 -15.45
CA LYS A 64 3.66 16.93 -16.06
C LYS A 64 2.99 16.59 -17.41
N ALA A 65 2.79 15.30 -17.71
CA ALA A 65 2.30 14.86 -19.02
C ALA A 65 0.83 15.26 -19.25
N PRO A 66 0.40 15.50 -20.50
CA PRO A 66 -0.97 15.91 -20.82
C PRO A 66 -2.03 14.83 -20.49
N LEU A 67 -1.59 13.58 -20.26
CA LEU A 67 -2.41 12.47 -19.77
C LEU A 67 -2.04 12.21 -18.31
N PHE A 68 -2.66 12.94 -17.39
CA PHE A 68 -2.58 12.66 -15.96
C PHE A 68 -3.18 11.28 -15.69
N LEU A 69 -2.33 10.29 -15.44
CA LEU A 69 -2.76 8.94 -15.15
C LEU A 69 -3.29 8.90 -13.73
N ARG A 70 -4.61 8.95 -13.61
CA ARG A 70 -5.30 8.88 -12.32
C ARG A 70 -5.02 7.52 -11.68
N PRO A 71 -4.55 7.46 -10.42
CA PRO A 71 -4.45 6.23 -9.68
C PRO A 71 -5.80 5.52 -9.64
N SER A 72 -5.80 4.20 -9.75
CA SER A 72 -7.04 3.41 -9.72
C SER A 72 -7.82 3.67 -8.43
N SER A 73 -9.15 3.74 -8.54
CA SER A 73 -10.03 3.87 -7.37
C SER A 73 -9.87 2.68 -6.41
N LEU A 74 -9.54 1.50 -6.94
CA LEU A 74 -9.22 0.30 -6.18
C LEU A 74 -8.01 0.51 -5.26
N LEU A 75 -6.92 1.13 -5.76
CA LEU A 75 -5.75 1.43 -4.94
C LEU A 75 -6.11 2.35 -3.77
N GLY A 76 -6.94 3.37 -4.03
CA GLY A 76 -7.44 4.26 -2.99
C GLY A 76 -8.31 3.58 -1.93
N ALA A 77 -9.16 2.63 -2.34
CA ALA A 77 -9.98 1.86 -1.42
C ALA A 77 -9.14 0.95 -0.53
N VAL A 78 -8.22 0.19 -1.13
CA VAL A 78 -7.32 -0.72 -0.39
C VAL A 78 -6.45 0.04 0.62
N LEU A 79 -5.92 1.23 0.26
CA LEU A 79 -5.15 2.04 1.20
C LEU A 79 -5.97 2.49 2.42
N LYS A 80 -7.26 2.81 2.24
CA LYS A 80 -8.16 3.18 3.34
C LYS A 80 -8.49 1.98 4.23
N ASP A 81 -8.72 0.82 3.62
CA ASP A 81 -8.99 -0.41 4.36
C ASP A 81 -7.77 -0.82 5.20
N ILE A 82 -6.56 -0.74 4.62
CA ILE A 82 -5.31 -0.94 5.36
C ILE A 82 -5.22 0.02 6.55
N ASP A 83 -5.45 1.33 6.34
CA ASP A 83 -5.39 2.31 7.43
C ASP A 83 -6.36 1.95 8.56
N ARG A 84 -7.58 1.53 8.21
CA ARG A 84 -8.60 1.08 9.15
C ARG A 84 -8.19 -0.20 9.89
N HIS A 85 -7.61 -1.18 9.18
CA HIS A 85 -7.16 -2.44 9.77
C HIS A 85 -5.97 -2.25 10.73
N LEU A 86 -5.17 -1.20 10.56
CA LEU A 86 -4.09 -0.83 11.47
C LEU A 86 -4.56 -0.11 12.73
N GLN A 87 -5.78 0.46 12.76
CA GLN A 87 -6.30 1.22 13.90
C GLN A 87 -6.25 0.47 15.25
N PRO A 88 -6.63 -0.83 15.34
CA PRO A 88 -6.54 -1.57 16.59
C PRO A 88 -5.10 -1.65 17.13
N LEU A 89 -4.11 -1.84 16.25
CA LEU A 89 -2.70 -1.89 16.62
C LEU A 89 -2.19 -0.50 17.07
N ARG A 90 -2.59 0.57 16.36
CA ARG A 90 -2.28 1.95 16.76
C ARG A 90 -2.88 2.29 18.13
N ALA A 91 -4.11 1.87 18.40
CA ALA A 91 -4.75 2.11 19.69
C ALA A 91 -3.99 1.43 20.84
N VAL A 92 -3.43 0.24 20.61
CA VAL A 92 -2.57 -0.40 21.62
C VAL A 92 -1.24 0.32 21.76
N LEU A 93 -0.63 0.76 20.66
CA LEU A 93 0.58 1.58 20.70
C LEU A 93 0.38 2.84 21.56
N GLU A 94 -0.67 3.62 21.30
CA GLU A 94 -0.93 4.86 22.03
C GLU A 94 -1.18 4.63 23.52
N LYS A 95 -1.89 3.54 23.89
CA LYS A 95 -2.08 3.14 25.30
C LYS A 95 -0.77 2.84 26.03
N HIS A 96 0.26 2.41 25.32
CA HIS A 96 1.55 2.01 25.88
C HIS A 96 2.68 3.00 25.55
N LYS A 97 2.36 4.13 24.92
CA LYS A 97 3.32 5.16 24.51
C LYS A 97 4.09 5.76 25.67
N ALA A 98 3.44 5.90 26.84
CA ALA A 98 4.08 6.35 28.07
C ALA A 98 5.19 5.40 28.56
N LEU A 99 5.11 4.11 28.24
CA LEU A 99 6.15 3.14 28.60
C LEU A 99 7.42 3.30 27.75
N PHE A 100 7.32 3.93 26.58
CA PHE A 100 8.43 4.16 25.65
C PHE A 100 9.05 5.55 25.75
N GLN A 101 8.36 6.51 26.35
CA GLN A 101 8.92 7.85 26.60
C GLN A 101 9.87 7.86 27.80
N ASP A 102 9.92 6.77 28.58
CA ASP A 102 10.87 6.59 29.68
C ASP A 102 12.18 5.94 29.16
N PRO A 103 13.29 6.69 29.03
CA PRO A 103 14.54 6.18 28.49
C PRO A 103 15.16 5.05 29.32
N GLY A 104 14.71 4.83 30.57
CA GLY A 104 15.14 3.74 31.44
C GLY A 104 14.36 2.43 31.27
N ARG A 105 13.25 2.43 30.52
CA ARG A 105 12.31 1.29 30.42
C ARG A 105 12.10 0.80 28.98
N ARG A 106 13.21 0.51 28.28
CA ARG A 106 13.21 0.16 26.84
C ARG A 106 12.58 -1.19 26.47
N THR A 107 12.25 -2.04 27.43
CA THR A 107 11.69 -3.37 27.16
C THR A 107 10.35 -3.57 27.84
N ILE A 108 9.32 -3.83 27.04
CA ILE A 108 7.97 -4.13 27.52
C ILE A 108 7.78 -5.64 27.49
N THR A 109 7.38 -6.22 28.62
CA THR A 109 7.02 -7.63 28.68
C THR A 109 5.63 -7.83 28.07
N TRP A 110 5.46 -8.85 27.23
CA TRP A 110 4.15 -9.18 26.62
C TRP A 110 3.02 -9.30 27.64
N SER A 111 3.31 -9.81 28.85
CA SER A 111 2.32 -9.93 29.93
C SER A 111 1.66 -8.61 30.35
N LYS A 112 2.33 -7.47 30.13
CA LYS A 112 1.77 -6.13 30.41
C LYS A 112 0.91 -5.59 29.26
N THR A 113 1.17 -6.04 28.03
CA THR A 113 0.45 -5.64 26.81
C THR A 113 -0.64 -6.63 26.40
N SER A 114 -0.60 -7.87 26.88
CA SER A 114 -1.54 -8.95 26.53
C SER A 114 -2.98 -8.67 26.95
N LEU A 115 -3.18 -7.84 27.99
CA LEU A 115 -4.51 -7.36 28.39
C LEU A 115 -5.25 -6.61 27.27
N ALA A 116 -4.51 -6.07 26.29
CA ALA A 116 -5.08 -5.36 25.15
C ALA A 116 -5.35 -6.26 23.92
N PHE A 117 -4.83 -7.49 23.90
CA PHE A 117 -4.94 -8.39 22.75
C PHE A 117 -5.33 -9.81 23.17
N SER A 118 -6.57 -10.20 22.85
CA SER A 118 -6.92 -11.62 22.86
C SER A 118 -6.26 -12.34 21.67
N SER A 119 -5.87 -13.61 21.84
CA SER A 119 -5.31 -14.43 20.75
C SER A 119 -6.20 -14.42 19.50
N LYS A 120 -7.53 -14.45 19.68
CA LYS A 120 -8.52 -14.30 18.60
C LYS A 120 -8.43 -12.95 17.87
N ALA A 121 -8.20 -11.86 18.60
CA ALA A 121 -8.04 -10.54 18.01
C ALA A 121 -6.74 -10.46 17.18
N ILE A 122 -5.65 -11.05 17.66
CA ILE A 122 -4.36 -11.12 16.96
C ILE A 122 -4.52 -11.90 15.65
N ALA A 123 -5.12 -13.09 15.71
CA ALA A 123 -5.38 -13.91 14.52
C ALA A 123 -6.26 -13.19 13.48
N GLY A 124 -7.32 -12.51 13.92
CA GLY A 124 -8.16 -11.74 13.01
C GLY A 124 -7.45 -10.52 12.40
N ILE A 125 -6.47 -9.93 13.08
CA ILE A 125 -5.63 -8.87 12.51
C ILE A 125 -4.66 -9.46 11.48
N GLU A 126 -4.03 -10.59 11.79
CA GLU A 126 -3.12 -11.30 10.88
C GLU A 126 -3.80 -11.68 9.56
N GLU A 127 -5.02 -12.22 9.63
CA GLU A 127 -5.80 -12.60 8.44
C GLU A 127 -6.12 -11.38 7.56
N ARG A 128 -6.62 -10.29 8.17
CA ARG A 128 -6.89 -9.04 7.45
C ARG A 128 -5.64 -8.45 6.82
N MET A 129 -4.50 -8.50 7.50
CA MET A 129 -3.23 -8.03 6.94
C MET A 129 -2.75 -8.86 5.76
N HIS A 130 -2.95 -10.18 5.79
CA HIS A 130 -2.65 -11.05 4.63
C HIS A 130 -3.54 -10.71 3.43
N GLN A 131 -4.83 -10.46 3.67
CA GLN A 131 -5.75 -10.00 2.64
C GLN A 131 -5.31 -8.64 2.07
N ASP A 132 -4.92 -7.71 2.94
CA ASP A 132 -4.43 -6.38 2.56
C ASP A 132 -3.17 -6.45 1.68
N VAL A 133 -2.19 -7.29 2.03
CA VAL A 133 -0.99 -7.52 1.22
C VAL A 133 -1.36 -8.03 -0.18
N THR A 134 -2.30 -8.98 -0.25
CA THR A 134 -2.76 -9.57 -1.51
C THR A 134 -3.49 -8.55 -2.37
N LEU A 135 -4.45 -7.82 -1.78
CA LEU A 135 -5.24 -6.79 -2.46
C LEU A 135 -4.38 -5.62 -2.92
N LEU A 136 -3.42 -5.18 -2.11
CA LEU A 136 -2.51 -4.09 -2.46
C LEU A 136 -1.59 -4.49 -3.62
N GLY A 137 -1.11 -5.74 -3.63
CA GLY A 137 -0.34 -6.30 -4.75
C GLY A 137 -1.15 -6.27 -6.05
N THR A 138 -2.39 -6.77 -6.01
CA THR A 138 -3.30 -6.76 -7.16
C THR A 138 -3.63 -5.35 -7.63
N ALA A 139 -3.91 -4.44 -6.71
CA ALA A 139 -4.20 -3.04 -7.03
C ALA A 139 -3.00 -2.32 -7.66
N LEU A 140 -1.78 -2.61 -7.20
CA LEU A 140 -0.54 -2.06 -7.76
C LEU A 140 -0.28 -2.59 -9.18
N MET A 141 -0.52 -3.88 -9.42
CA MET A 141 -0.45 -4.46 -10.77
C MET A 141 -1.46 -3.81 -11.71
N ALA A 142 -2.74 -3.75 -11.30
CA ALA A 142 -3.79 -3.11 -12.09
C ALA A 142 -3.50 -1.64 -12.39
N ASN A 143 -2.96 -0.89 -11.42
CA ASN A 143 -2.55 0.51 -11.62
C ASN A 143 -1.40 0.61 -12.63
N SER A 144 -0.40 -0.28 -12.53
CA SER A 144 0.76 -0.31 -13.44
C SER A 144 0.36 -0.68 -14.86
N THR A 145 -0.54 -1.65 -15.03
CA THR A 145 -1.12 -2.05 -16.32
C THR A 145 -1.94 -0.91 -16.92
N SER A 146 -2.76 -0.22 -16.13
CA SER A 146 -3.51 0.96 -16.60
C SER A 146 -2.58 2.09 -17.08
N ILE A 147 -1.42 2.27 -16.44
CA ILE A 147 -0.42 3.26 -16.85
C ILE A 147 0.20 2.87 -18.20
N GLN A 148 0.51 1.57 -18.39
CA GLN A 148 1.09 1.05 -19.63
C GLN A 148 0.13 1.19 -20.83
N TYR A 149 -1.17 0.96 -20.65
CA TYR A 149 -2.13 1.06 -21.76
C TYR A 149 -2.47 2.50 -22.18
N VAL A 150 -2.31 3.49 -21.30
CA VAL A 150 -2.53 4.91 -21.65
C VAL A 150 -1.29 5.56 -22.29
N HIS A 151 -0.13 4.92 -22.18
CA HIS A 151 0.97 5.13 -23.11
C HIS A 151 0.84 4.13 -24.27
N PRO A 152 0.10 4.43 -25.37
CA PRO A 152 0.42 3.73 -26.59
C PRO A 152 1.89 4.00 -26.83
N VAL A 153 2.70 2.94 -26.89
CA VAL A 153 3.99 2.97 -27.54
C VAL A 153 3.76 3.83 -28.78
N ARG A 154 4.39 5.01 -28.85
CA ARG A 154 4.48 5.72 -30.12
C ARG A 154 5.28 4.75 -30.98
N LEU A 155 4.57 3.86 -31.68
CA LEU A 155 5.08 3.16 -32.83
C LEU A 155 5.45 4.31 -33.77
N ILE A 156 6.71 4.71 -33.71
CA ILE A 156 7.34 5.45 -34.79
C ILE A 156 7.01 4.59 -36.00
N PRO A 157 6.27 5.11 -37.00
CA PRO A 157 6.01 4.35 -38.21
C PRO A 157 7.39 3.97 -38.75
N ASP A 158 7.67 2.67 -38.77
CA ASP A 158 8.85 2.18 -39.46
C ASP A 158 8.71 2.61 -40.93
N PRO A 159 9.64 3.42 -41.47
CA PRO A 159 9.58 3.82 -42.87
C PRO A 159 9.68 2.62 -43.82
N ALA A 160 10.01 1.42 -43.33
CA ALA A 160 10.09 0.19 -44.12
C ALA A 160 8.74 -0.49 -44.42
N PHE A 161 7.62 -0.06 -43.84
CA PHE A 161 6.30 -0.64 -44.11
C PHE A 161 5.36 0.38 -44.80
N PRO A 162 5.28 0.39 -46.14
CA PRO A 162 4.27 1.17 -46.83
C PRO A 162 2.89 0.62 -46.49
N ARG A 163 1.98 1.52 -46.09
CA ARG A 163 0.57 1.19 -45.89
C ARG A 163 0.02 0.61 -47.19
N HIS A 164 -0.26 -0.69 -47.22
CA HIS A 164 -1.14 -1.25 -48.24
C HIS A 164 -2.50 -0.55 -48.11
N ARG A 165 -2.85 0.27 -49.12
CA ARG A 165 -4.21 0.75 -49.30
C ARG A 165 -5.10 -0.48 -49.43
N LEU A 166 -6.03 -0.66 -48.49
CA LEU A 166 -7.18 -1.53 -48.73
C LEU A 166 -7.98 -0.93 -49.89
N PRO A 167 -8.47 -1.74 -50.84
CA PRO A 167 -9.32 -1.24 -51.92
C PRO A 167 -10.62 -0.69 -51.34
N VAL A 168 -10.98 0.51 -51.77
CA VAL A 168 -12.31 1.10 -51.57
C VAL A 168 -13.28 0.24 -52.36
N ASN A 169 -14.12 -0.52 -51.66
CA ASN A 169 -15.24 -1.20 -52.28
C ASN A 169 -16.39 -0.18 -52.38
N ASP A 170 -16.49 0.44 -53.55
CA ASP A 170 -17.73 1.06 -54.01
C ASP A 170 -18.71 -0.07 -54.32
N ALA A 171 -19.73 -0.24 -53.48
CA ALA A 171 -20.91 -1.05 -53.78
C ALA A 171 -22.14 -0.48 -53.07
N VAL A 172 -22.79 0.45 -53.78
CA VAL A 172 -24.23 0.52 -54.06
C VAL A 172 -25.16 -0.25 -53.11
N TYR A 173 -26.05 0.46 -52.41
CA TYR A 173 -27.51 0.40 -52.58
C TYR A 173 -28.15 1.69 -52.06
#